data_AF-A0A838GC29-F1
#
_entry.id   AF-A0A838GC29-F1
#
_cell.length_a   1.000
_cell.length_b   1.000
_cell.length_c   1.000
_cell.angle_alpha   90.00
_cell.angle_beta   90.00
_cell.angle_gamma   90.00
#
_symmetry.space_group_name_H-M   'P 1'
#
loop_
_entity.id
_entity.type
_entity.pdbx_description
1 polymer ?
#
loop_
_entity_poly.entity_id
_entity_poly.type
_entity_poly.pdbx_seq_one_letter_code
_entity_poly.pdbx_strand_id
1 'polypeptide(L)'
;MNDRSNRVQVGRHRADFPTGTVVFLIGMRVNSLWRVRAWLPVFLAMPRMLGELLRHPELGLLDARTELAWRRATVIQYWESMDKLMAYAAARDHEHLPAWTAFNRQARKGDGTVGIWHEAYTVDPATSHVVYNAMPRFGIAKATQIVPADTPQSGG
;
A
#
# COMPACT_ATOMS: atom_id res chain seq x y z
N MET A 1 -11.55 10.06 17.27
CA MET A 1 -10.40 9.93 16.35
C MET A 1 -10.30 11.23 15.57
N ASN A 2 -9.26 12.03 15.82
CA ASN A 2 -9.21 13.42 15.34
C ASN A 2 -8.97 13.45 13.82
N ASP A 3 -9.93 14.00 13.06
CA ASP A 3 -9.89 14.18 11.60
C ASP A 3 -8.90 15.28 11.17
N ARG A 4 -7.63 15.12 11.55
CA ARG A 4 -6.54 15.98 11.08
C ARG A 4 -5.93 15.47 9.78
N SER A 5 -6.19 14.22 9.40
CA SER A 5 -5.67 13.61 8.18
C SER A 5 -6.24 14.24 6.92
N ASN A 6 -7.50 14.68 6.93
CA ASN A 6 -8.18 15.19 5.74
C ASN A 6 -8.08 16.73 5.59
N ARG A 7 -7.50 17.42 6.57
CA ARG A 7 -7.33 18.88 6.52
C ARG A 7 -6.23 19.23 5.52
N VAL A 8 -6.56 20.06 4.54
CA VAL A 8 -5.60 20.60 3.57
C VAL A 8 -4.54 21.44 4.28
N GLN A 9 -3.27 21.17 3.98
CA GLN A 9 -2.12 21.93 4.47
C GLN A 9 -1.60 22.83 3.34
N VAL A 10 -1.83 24.13 3.47
CA VAL A 10 -1.38 25.14 2.49
C VAL A 10 0.13 25.30 2.59
N GLY A 11 0.80 25.42 1.44
CA GLY A 11 2.26 25.53 1.35
C GLY A 11 2.93 24.21 0.94
N ARG A 12 4.24 24.30 0.67
CA ARG A 12 5.05 23.18 0.20
C ARG A 12 5.60 22.38 1.38
N HIS A 13 5.30 21.10 1.39
CA HIS A 13 5.67 20.14 2.42
C HIS A 13 6.40 18.95 1.79
N ARG A 14 7.08 18.17 2.63
CA ARG A 14 7.69 16.89 2.26
C ARG A 14 7.43 15.85 3.36
N ALA A 15 7.72 14.59 3.04
CA ALA A 15 7.72 13.53 4.04
C ALA A 15 9.05 13.51 4.79
N ASP A 16 8.98 13.26 6.10
CA ASP A 16 10.12 12.82 6.90
C ASP A 16 9.85 11.36 7.32
N PHE A 17 10.71 10.45 6.88
CA PHE A 17 10.54 9.00 7.03
C PHE A 17 11.90 8.34 7.28
N PRO A 18 11.97 7.22 7.99
CA PRO A 18 13.24 6.53 8.23
C PRO A 18 13.75 5.83 6.97
N THR A 19 15.07 5.77 6.81
CA THR A 19 15.73 4.88 5.83
C THR A 19 15.28 3.44 6.04
N GLY A 20 15.01 2.72 4.96
CA GLY A 20 14.53 1.34 5.03
C GLY A 20 13.00 1.22 4.95
N THR A 21 12.26 2.34 5.02
CA THR A 21 10.83 2.36 4.74
C THR A 21 10.57 1.76 3.35
N VAL A 22 9.51 0.96 3.22
CA VAL A 22 9.15 0.32 1.96
C VAL A 22 7.85 0.87 1.41
N VAL A 23 7.84 1.17 0.11
CA VAL A 23 6.63 1.42 -0.66
C VAL A 23 6.29 0.14 -1.42
N PHE A 24 5.16 -0.47 -1.07
CA PHE A 24 4.67 -1.69 -1.69
C PHE A 24 3.39 -1.42 -2.48
N LEU A 25 3.43 -1.70 -3.77
CA LEU A 25 2.30 -1.60 -4.67
C LEU A 25 1.84 -3.02 -4.96
N ILE A 26 0.56 -3.28 -4.78
CA ILE A 26 -0.06 -4.55 -5.20
C ILE A 26 -1.36 -4.23 -5.88
N GLY A 27 -1.64 -4.88 -7.00
CA GLY A 27 -2.83 -4.58 -7.75
C GLY A 27 -3.30 -5.70 -8.64
N MET A 28 -4.53 -5.54 -9.09
CA MET A 28 -5.16 -6.42 -10.06
C MET A 28 -5.70 -5.63 -11.24
N ARG A 29 -5.78 -6.29 -12.39
CA ARG A 29 -6.48 -5.83 -13.59
C ARG A 29 -7.53 -6.85 -14.01
N VAL A 30 -8.77 -6.42 -14.18
CA VAL A 30 -9.85 -7.25 -14.73
C VAL A 30 -9.77 -7.24 -16.25
N ASN A 31 -9.41 -8.37 -16.85
CA ASN A 31 -9.30 -8.51 -18.30
C ASN A 31 -10.66 -8.85 -18.94
N SER A 32 -11.53 -9.55 -18.22
CA SER A 32 -12.88 -9.92 -18.66
C SER A 32 -13.95 -9.51 -17.65
N LEU A 33 -14.58 -8.36 -17.85
CA LEU A 33 -15.57 -7.79 -16.92
C LEU A 33 -16.76 -8.72 -16.65
N TRP A 34 -17.21 -9.45 -17.67
CA TRP A 34 -18.37 -10.36 -17.62
C TRP A 34 -18.14 -11.59 -16.72
N ARG A 35 -16.88 -11.96 -16.46
CA ARG A 35 -16.53 -13.13 -15.63
C ARG A 35 -16.49 -12.77 -14.15
N VAL A 36 -17.57 -12.19 -13.62
CA VAL A 36 -17.65 -11.63 -12.25
C VAL A 36 -17.28 -12.66 -11.17
N ARG A 37 -17.77 -13.90 -11.27
CA ARG A 37 -17.46 -14.97 -10.31
C ARG A 37 -15.97 -15.33 -10.25
N ALA A 38 -15.21 -15.02 -11.30
CA ALA A 38 -13.77 -15.26 -11.32
C ALA A 38 -13.00 -14.11 -10.70
N TRP A 39 -13.34 -12.84 -11.00
CA TRP A 39 -12.56 -11.71 -10.51
C TRP A 39 -13.01 -11.12 -9.17
N LEU A 40 -14.29 -11.21 -8.83
CA LEU A 40 -14.86 -10.60 -7.61
C LEU A 40 -14.22 -11.12 -6.30
N PRO A 41 -13.97 -12.44 -6.13
CA PRO A 41 -13.33 -12.93 -4.90
C PRO A 41 -11.91 -12.40 -4.70
N VAL A 42 -11.16 -12.17 -5.79
CA VAL A 42 -9.81 -11.59 -5.71
C VAL A 42 -9.90 -10.12 -5.27
N PHE A 43 -10.85 -9.38 -5.83
CA PHE A 43 -11.09 -7.98 -5.47
C PHE A 43 -11.49 -7.81 -4.00
N LEU A 44 -12.35 -8.68 -3.47
CA LEU A 44 -12.83 -8.63 -2.09
C LEU A 44 -11.80 -9.11 -1.05
N ALA A 45 -10.71 -9.75 -1.47
CA ALA A 45 -9.73 -10.30 -0.55
C ALA A 45 -8.80 -9.25 0.06
N MET A 46 -8.41 -8.23 -0.72
CA MET A 46 -7.48 -7.18 -0.27
C MET A 46 -8.01 -6.36 0.92
N PRO A 47 -9.28 -5.89 0.95
CA PRO A 47 -9.81 -5.16 2.11
C PRO A 47 -9.74 -5.95 3.42
N ARG A 48 -9.91 -7.27 3.37
CA ARG A 48 -9.84 -8.13 4.56
C ARG A 48 -8.41 -8.22 5.11
N MET A 49 -7.44 -8.44 4.22
CA MET A 49 -6.01 -8.41 4.56
C MET A 49 -5.61 -7.06 5.19
N LEU A 50 -5.99 -5.94 4.57
CA LEU A 50 -5.70 -4.61 5.12
C LEU A 50 -6.35 -4.40 6.49
N GLY A 51 -7.56 -4.92 6.70
CA GLY A 51 -8.24 -4.86 7.99
C GLY A 51 -7.53 -5.64 9.10
N GLU A 52 -6.81 -6.72 8.79
CA GLU A 52 -5.92 -7.39 9.75
C GLU A 52 -4.69 -6.54 10.04
N LEU A 53 -3.97 -6.13 9.00
CA LEU A 53 -2.74 -5.34 9.14
C LEU A 53 -2.95 -4.05 9.93
N LEU A 54 -4.08 -3.36 9.73
CA LEU A 54 -4.42 -2.15 10.47
C LEU A 54 -4.78 -2.40 11.95
N ARG A 55 -5.18 -3.62 12.31
CA ARG A 55 -5.45 -4.01 13.72
C ARG A 55 -4.20 -4.51 14.44
N HIS A 56 -3.21 -4.94 13.67
CA HIS A 56 -1.96 -5.53 14.14
C HIS A 56 -0.76 -4.70 13.67
N PRO A 57 -0.59 -3.48 14.20
CA PRO A 57 0.51 -2.59 13.79
C PRO A 57 1.88 -3.22 13.99
N GLU A 58 2.03 -4.17 14.91
CA GLU A 58 3.24 -4.96 15.11
C GLU A 58 3.70 -5.76 13.88
N LEU A 59 2.81 -5.98 12.90
CA LEU A 59 3.15 -6.60 11.62
C LEU A 59 3.91 -5.67 10.68
N GLY A 60 3.99 -4.37 11.00
CA GLY A 60 4.85 -3.40 10.32
C GLY A 60 4.22 -2.65 9.14
N LEU A 61 2.89 -2.73 8.96
CA LEU A 61 2.18 -1.84 8.04
C LEU A 61 2.00 -0.46 8.69
N LEU A 62 2.55 0.58 8.05
CA LEU A 62 2.44 1.97 8.50
C LEU A 62 1.14 2.63 8.05
N ASP A 63 0.79 2.47 6.77
CA ASP A 63 -0.47 2.95 6.20
C ASP A 63 -0.74 2.24 4.87
N ALA A 64 -2.00 2.24 4.44
CA ALA A 64 -2.38 1.74 3.13
C ALA A 64 -3.52 2.58 2.53
N ARG A 65 -3.55 2.62 1.20
CA ARG A 65 -4.66 3.23 0.45
C ARG A 65 -4.95 2.45 -0.82
N THR A 66 -6.23 2.45 -1.20
CA THR A 66 -6.69 1.81 -2.41
C THR A 66 -7.04 2.86 -3.45
N GLU A 67 -6.44 2.73 -4.63
CA GLU A 67 -6.72 3.51 -5.81
C GLU A 67 -7.48 2.66 -6.83
N LEU A 68 -8.62 3.18 -7.29
CA LEU A 68 -9.43 2.53 -8.31
C LEU A 68 -9.28 3.30 -9.62
N ALA A 69 -9.03 2.57 -10.70
CA ALA A 69 -9.02 3.08 -12.05
C ALA A 69 -9.81 2.14 -12.97
N TRP A 70 -9.98 2.53 -14.23
CA TRP A 70 -10.66 1.67 -15.20
C TRP A 70 -10.01 0.28 -15.24
N ARG A 71 -10.81 -0.74 -14.89
CA ARG A 71 -10.44 -2.16 -14.79
C ARG A 71 -9.30 -2.47 -13.82
N ARG A 72 -8.83 -1.53 -13.01
CA ARG A 72 -7.66 -1.71 -12.15
C ARG A 72 -7.98 -1.30 -10.72
N ALA A 73 -7.49 -2.10 -9.79
CA ALA A 73 -7.44 -1.75 -8.38
C ALA A 73 -5.99 -1.88 -7.93
N THR A 74 -5.46 -0.84 -7.32
CA THR A 74 -4.09 -0.81 -6.79
C THR A 74 -4.16 -0.42 -5.34
N VAL A 75 -3.52 -1.20 -4.48
CA VAL A 75 -3.28 -0.86 -3.09
C VAL A 75 -1.84 -0.41 -2.97
N ILE A 76 -1.66 0.80 -2.47
CA ILE A 76 -0.36 1.38 -2.13
C ILE A 76 -0.22 1.24 -0.63
N GLN A 77 0.82 0.55 -0.20
CA GLN A 77 1.12 0.25 1.19
C GLN A 77 2.48 0.84 1.56
N TYR A 78 2.59 1.28 2.80
CA TYR A 78 3.83 1.79 3.38
C TYR A 78 4.20 0.87 4.54
N TRP A 79 5.43 0.38 4.55
CA TRP A 79 5.91 -0.62 5.50
C TRP A 79 7.17 -0.14 6.21
N GLU A 80 7.35 -0.57 7.45
CA GLU A 80 8.54 -0.26 8.25
C GLU A 80 9.83 -0.79 7.62
N SER A 81 9.78 -1.99 7.01
CA SER A 81 10.93 -2.61 6.36
C SER A 81 10.51 -3.68 5.35
N MET A 82 11.46 -4.05 4.47
CA MET A 82 11.27 -5.16 3.54
C MET A 82 11.11 -6.49 4.29
N ASP A 83 11.83 -6.68 5.38
CA ASP A 83 11.76 -7.91 6.17
C ASP A 83 10.38 -8.13 6.78
N LYS A 84 9.75 -7.07 7.32
CA LYS A 84 8.38 -7.13 7.86
C LYS A 84 7.37 -7.47 6.75
N LEU A 85 7.48 -6.83 5.59
CA LEU A 85 6.64 -7.13 4.43
C LEU A 85 6.78 -8.58 4.00
N MET A 86 8.02 -9.07 3.86
CA MET A 86 8.30 -10.44 3.42
C MET A 86 7.89 -11.47 4.47
N ALA A 87 8.04 -11.18 5.76
CA ALA A 87 7.56 -12.02 6.84
C ALA A 87 6.04 -12.18 6.79
N TYR A 88 5.29 -11.08 6.62
CA TYR A 88 3.83 -11.14 6.47
C TYR A 88 3.41 -11.91 5.21
N ALA A 89 4.09 -11.68 4.08
CA ALA A 89 3.83 -12.40 2.84
C ALA A 89 4.13 -13.91 2.92
N ALA A 90 5.09 -14.32 3.74
CA ALA A 90 5.44 -15.72 3.94
C ALA A 90 4.59 -16.44 5.00
N ALA A 91 3.95 -15.68 5.90
CA ALA A 91 3.19 -16.21 7.01
C ALA A 91 1.98 -17.03 6.54
N ARG A 92 1.78 -18.17 7.22
CA ARG A 92 0.76 -19.17 6.85
C ARG A 92 -0.52 -19.07 7.68
N ASP A 93 -0.52 -18.23 8.69
CA ASP A 93 -1.51 -18.08 9.75
C ASP A 93 -2.23 -16.72 9.75
N HIS A 94 -1.90 -15.85 8.78
CA HIS A 94 -2.52 -14.53 8.62
C HIS A 94 -3.61 -14.50 7.54
N GLU A 95 -4.45 -13.47 7.56
CA GLU A 95 -5.54 -13.22 6.57
C GLU A 95 -5.02 -12.99 5.15
N HIS A 96 -3.70 -12.90 4.97
CA HIS A 96 -3.03 -13.09 3.69
C HIS A 96 -3.39 -14.45 3.06
N LEU A 97 -3.58 -15.54 3.81
CA LEU A 97 -3.74 -16.88 3.25
C LEU A 97 -5.03 -17.08 2.44
N PRO A 98 -6.22 -16.65 2.91
CA PRO A 98 -7.45 -16.74 2.11
C PRO A 98 -7.37 -15.87 0.85
N ALA A 99 -6.76 -14.68 0.96
CA ALA A 99 -6.51 -13.80 -0.18
C ALA A 99 -5.58 -14.43 -1.21
N TRP A 100 -4.47 -15.00 -0.73
CA TRP A 100 -3.50 -15.76 -1.51
C TRP A 100 -4.10 -17.04 -2.11
N THR A 101 -5.02 -17.71 -1.41
CA THR A 101 -5.71 -18.89 -1.90
C THR A 101 -6.68 -18.53 -3.02
N ALA A 102 -7.45 -17.45 -2.87
CA ALA A 102 -8.31 -16.93 -3.92
C ALA A 102 -7.50 -16.47 -5.13
N PHE A 103 -6.41 -15.73 -4.90
CA PHE A 103 -5.41 -15.34 -5.89
C PHE A 103 -4.87 -16.56 -6.63
N ASN A 104 -4.30 -17.54 -5.92
CA ASN A 104 -3.67 -18.72 -6.48
C ASN A 104 -4.67 -19.57 -7.26
N ARG A 105 -5.89 -19.70 -6.77
CA ARG A 105 -6.94 -20.43 -7.48
C ARG A 105 -7.23 -19.81 -8.85
N GLN A 106 -7.27 -18.48 -8.96
CA GLN A 106 -7.49 -17.84 -10.26
C GLN A 106 -6.23 -17.83 -11.13
N ALA A 107 -5.06 -17.57 -10.54
CA ALA A 107 -3.78 -17.67 -11.25
C ALA A 107 -3.57 -19.07 -11.86
N ARG A 108 -3.88 -20.14 -11.09
CA ARG A 108 -3.77 -21.55 -11.53
C ARG A 108 -4.75 -21.93 -12.62
N LYS A 109 -5.93 -21.29 -12.71
CA LYS A 109 -6.85 -21.55 -13.83
C LYS A 109 -6.25 -21.12 -15.17
N GLY A 110 -5.28 -20.20 -15.16
CA GLY A 110 -4.59 -19.74 -16.37
C GLY A 110 -5.51 -19.10 -17.42
N ASP A 111 -6.75 -18.79 -17.07
CA ASP A 111 -7.79 -18.37 -18.02
C ASP A 111 -7.74 -16.87 -18.37
N GLY A 112 -6.74 -16.18 -17.84
CA GLY A 112 -6.46 -14.77 -18.07
C GLY A 112 -7.55 -13.82 -17.60
N THR A 113 -8.52 -14.23 -16.77
CA THR A 113 -9.62 -13.35 -16.34
C THR A 113 -9.12 -12.12 -15.59
N VAL A 114 -8.09 -12.30 -14.76
CA VAL A 114 -7.51 -11.29 -13.90
C VAL A 114 -6.00 -11.34 -14.04
N GLY A 115 -5.37 -10.19 -14.30
CA GLY A 115 -3.95 -10.00 -14.10
C GLY A 115 -3.69 -9.51 -12.69
N ILE A 116 -2.59 -9.94 -12.07
CA ILE A 116 -2.22 -9.51 -10.72
C ILE A 116 -0.72 -9.21 -10.74
N TRP A 117 -0.33 -8.16 -10.02
CA TRP A 117 1.04 -7.65 -10.01
C TRP A 117 1.34 -7.07 -8.64
N HIS A 118 2.63 -7.00 -8.32
CA HIS A 118 3.12 -6.36 -7.12
C HIS A 118 4.57 -5.92 -7.30
N GLU A 119 4.93 -4.82 -6.65
CA GLU A 119 6.25 -4.18 -6.70
C GLU A 119 6.57 -3.65 -5.31
N ALA A 120 7.78 -3.92 -4.80
CA ALA A 120 8.23 -3.46 -3.49
C ALA A 120 9.54 -2.67 -3.64
N TYR A 121 9.58 -1.47 -3.08
CA TYR A 121 10.73 -0.58 -3.16
C TYR A 121 11.14 -0.12 -1.78
N THR A 122 12.38 -0.38 -1.39
CA THR A 122 12.99 0.30 -0.25
C THR A 122 13.34 1.73 -0.66
N VAL A 123 12.88 2.70 0.13
CA VAL A 123 13.13 4.13 -0.11
C VAL A 123 14.11 4.67 0.93
N ASP A 124 14.90 5.65 0.49
CA ASP A 124 15.84 6.38 1.33
C ASP A 124 15.52 7.88 1.25
N PRO A 125 15.34 8.58 2.39
CA PRO A 125 15.10 10.02 2.42
C PRO A 125 16.15 10.86 1.68
N ALA A 126 17.40 10.41 1.64
CA ALA A 126 18.50 11.11 1.00
C ALA A 126 18.45 11.05 -0.53
N THR A 127 17.79 10.03 -1.11
CA THR A 127 17.69 9.85 -2.57
C THR A 127 16.27 10.00 -3.12
N SER A 128 15.28 10.10 -2.24
CA SER A 128 13.86 10.22 -2.62
C SER A 128 13.42 11.68 -2.76
N HIS A 129 12.73 12.00 -3.85
CA HIS A 129 12.10 13.30 -4.03
C HIS A 129 10.58 13.21 -3.74
N VAL A 130 10.16 13.77 -2.61
CA VAL A 130 8.76 13.75 -2.15
C VAL A 130 8.30 15.16 -1.81
N VAL A 131 7.27 15.65 -2.48
CA VAL A 131 6.70 16.99 -2.27
C VAL A 131 5.18 16.94 -2.28
N TYR A 132 4.57 17.68 -1.36
CA TYR A 132 3.13 17.91 -1.28
C TYR A 132 2.88 19.42 -1.26
N ASN A 133 1.94 19.91 -2.07
CA ASN A 133 1.56 21.32 -2.05
C ASN A 133 0.04 21.43 -2.00
N ALA A 134 -0.49 22.15 -1.01
CA ALA A 134 -1.93 22.30 -0.81
C ALA A 134 -2.70 20.95 -0.76
N MET A 135 -2.09 19.94 -0.12
CA MET A 135 -2.67 18.61 0.02
C MET A 135 -3.00 18.30 1.49
N PRO A 136 -4.01 17.45 1.77
CA PRO A 136 -4.10 16.77 3.06
C PRO A 136 -2.89 15.86 3.29
N ARG A 137 -2.78 15.25 4.48
CA ARG A 137 -1.73 14.24 4.72
C ARG A 137 -1.93 13.10 3.73
N PHE A 138 -0.93 12.85 2.90
CA PHE A 138 -1.04 11.95 1.76
C PHE A 138 0.24 11.14 1.57
N GLY A 139 0.09 9.97 0.95
CA GLY A 139 1.19 9.06 0.63
C GLY A 139 2.06 8.74 1.85
N ILE A 140 3.37 8.64 1.65
CA ILE A 140 4.31 8.27 2.71
C ILE A 140 4.30 9.26 3.90
N ALA A 141 4.03 10.55 3.69
CA ALA A 141 3.89 11.53 4.79
C ALA A 141 2.66 11.30 5.70
N LYS A 142 1.64 10.58 5.22
CA LYS A 142 0.54 10.11 6.06
C LYS A 142 0.97 8.92 6.91
N ALA A 143 1.78 8.03 6.33
CA ALA A 143 2.35 6.86 7.00
C ALA A 143 3.43 7.23 8.03
N THR A 144 4.11 8.37 7.85
CA THR A 144 5.20 8.82 8.71
C THR A 144 4.94 10.23 9.24
N GLN A 145 5.86 11.17 9.02
CA GLN A 145 5.76 12.57 9.40
C GLN A 145 5.71 13.47 8.15
N ILE A 146 5.09 14.64 8.31
CA ILE A 146 5.05 15.69 7.31
C ILE A 146 5.74 16.94 7.87
N VAL A 147 6.64 17.53 7.11
CA VAL A 147 7.39 18.74 7.49
C VAL A 147 7.36 19.77 6.37
N PRO A 148 7.53 21.07 6.65
CA PRO A 148 7.75 22.08 5.60
C PRO A 148 8.91 21.68 4.68
N ALA A 149 8.78 21.96 3.38
CA ALA A 149 9.77 21.52 2.39
C ALA A 149 11.16 22.14 2.60
N ASP A 150 11.23 23.32 3.22
CA ASP A 150 12.46 24.06 3.46
C ASP A 150 13.13 23.69 4.80
N THR A 151 12.53 22.78 5.58
CA THR A 151 13.15 22.25 6.81
C THR A 151 14.35 21.37 6.44
N PRO A 152 15.56 21.60 7.02
CA PRO A 152 16.74 20.76 6.78
C PRO A 152 16.47 19.28 7.07
N GLN A 153 17.13 18.38 6.33
CA GLN A 153 16.96 16.94 6.51
C GLN A 153 17.73 16.49 7.76
N SER A 154 17.04 15.85 8.70
CA SER A 154 17.62 15.31 9.92
C SER A 154 18.59 14.18 9.55
N GLY A 155 19.90 14.44 9.58
CA GLY A 155 20.93 13.41 9.36
C GLY A 155 21.78 13.54 8.08
N GLY A 156 21.97 14.77 7.56
CA GLY A 156 23.06 15.07 6.61
C GLY A 156 24.36 15.44 7.32
#